data_AF-A0AAD1MB15-F1
#
_entry.id   AF-A0AAD1MB15-F1
#
_cell.length_a   1.000
_cell.length_b   1.000
_cell.length_c   1.000
_cell.angle_alpha   90.00
_cell.angle_beta   90.00
_cell.angle_gamma   90.00
#
_symmetry.space_group_name_H-M   'P 1'
#
loop_
_entity.id
_entity.type
_entity.pdbx_description
1 polymer ?
#
loop_
_entity_poly.entity_id
_entity_poly.type
_entity_poly.pdbx_seq_one_letter_code
_entity_poly.pdbx_strand_id
1 'polypeptide(L)'
;MTAEGGESGLASALGAAPELITVRAEGLAQMEVFAGCRPELLRPLAERLRPLQAPPGRVLMRQGEQAVSFLLIDTGRAEVRHVGEDGEVVLDSVSAGVIVGEIALLRDKPRTATVTTTEPLTGYIGDHAAFETMAELPGISERLVRTARQRLAAFVTPIPVMLKDGTELWLRPVLPGDSARTSNGPVEFSSETLYRRFMSMRAPSMALMNYLFQVDYVDHFVWVLVDGADGPVVADVRFVRDEADPSVAEIAFIVGDAYQGRGIGNFLMDALIIAARVGGVKRFTARVLGDNLPMRTILDRFGAHWEREEPGVVTTEFDVPKDNATQIDPELAAEIQSMARQVLRAIG
;
A
#
# COMPACT_ATOMS: atom_id res chain seq x y z
N MET A 1 43.44 2.74 -20.84
CA MET A 1 43.15 2.85 -19.40
C MET A 1 41.78 2.24 -19.22
N THR A 2 41.75 1.07 -18.61
CA THR A 2 40.66 0.09 -18.61
C THR A 2 39.46 0.55 -17.80
N ALA A 3 38.26 0.28 -18.33
CA ALA A 3 36.98 0.46 -17.66
C ALA A 3 36.77 -0.68 -16.65
N GLU A 4 36.80 -0.36 -15.36
CA GLU A 4 36.28 -1.22 -14.30
C GLU A 4 34.78 -0.91 -14.12
N GLY A 5 33.93 -1.73 -14.75
CA GLY A 5 32.52 -1.81 -14.42
C GLY A 5 32.37 -2.51 -13.08
N GLY A 6 31.94 -1.76 -12.05
CA GLY A 6 31.72 -2.28 -10.71
C GLY A 6 30.66 -3.38 -10.69
N GLU A 7 31.04 -4.57 -10.26
CA GLU A 7 30.11 -5.64 -9.93
C GLU A 7 29.20 -5.21 -8.76
N SER A 8 27.90 -5.19 -9.05
CA SER A 8 26.79 -4.75 -8.19
C SER A 8 26.69 -5.49 -6.83
N GLY A 9 26.03 -4.86 -5.86
CA GLY A 9 26.10 -5.18 -4.42
C GLY A 9 25.79 -6.63 -4.02
N LEU A 10 24.87 -7.32 -4.71
CA LEU A 10 24.51 -8.72 -4.43
C LEU A 10 25.57 -9.72 -4.93
N ALA A 11 26.27 -9.41 -6.02
CA ALA A 11 27.33 -10.27 -6.57
C ALA A 11 28.54 -10.34 -5.61
N SER A 12 28.90 -9.21 -4.99
CA SER A 12 30.00 -9.17 -4.01
C SER A 12 29.65 -9.80 -2.65
N ALA A 13 28.38 -10.10 -2.38
CA ALA A 13 27.91 -10.75 -1.15
C ALA A 13 28.04 -12.28 -1.20
N LEU A 14 28.32 -12.84 -2.37
CA LEU A 14 28.63 -14.25 -2.54
C LEU A 14 30.10 -14.48 -2.16
N GLY A 15 30.35 -14.80 -0.89
CA GLY A 15 31.66 -15.25 -0.41
C GLY A 15 32.16 -16.53 -1.12
N ALA A 16 33.48 -16.75 -1.09
CA ALA A 16 34.21 -17.76 -1.84
C ALA A 16 33.66 -19.21 -1.78
N ALA A 17 33.66 -19.87 -2.95
CA ALA A 17 33.53 -21.30 -3.32
C ALA A 17 32.62 -22.24 -2.46
N PRO A 18 31.67 -22.97 -3.08
CA PRO A 18 30.49 -23.49 -2.39
C PRO A 18 30.72 -24.86 -1.74
N GLU A 19 30.37 -25.02 -0.46
CA GLU A 19 29.59 -26.20 -0.10
C GLU A 19 28.28 -26.09 -0.89
N LEU A 20 27.89 -27.15 -1.61
CA LEU A 20 26.60 -27.24 -2.31
C LEU A 20 25.46 -27.24 -1.29
N ILE A 21 25.19 -26.09 -0.68
CA ILE A 21 24.00 -25.85 0.12
C ILE A 21 22.87 -25.66 -0.90
N THR A 22 22.34 -26.78 -1.39
CA THR A 22 21.12 -26.79 -2.18
C THR A 22 19.96 -26.29 -1.33
N VAL A 23 19.28 -25.25 -1.81
CA VAL A 23 18.04 -24.76 -1.21
C VAL A 23 17.01 -25.88 -1.24
N ARG A 24 16.37 -26.15 -0.09
CA ARG A 24 15.36 -27.20 0.04
C ARG A 24 13.97 -26.60 -0.08
N ALA A 25 13.12 -27.24 -0.90
CA ALA A 25 11.75 -26.81 -1.10
C ALA A 25 10.93 -26.84 0.21
N GLU A 26 11.25 -27.77 1.12
CA GLU A 26 10.63 -27.85 2.44
C GLU A 26 10.96 -26.64 3.32
N GLY A 27 12.16 -26.08 3.18
CA GLY A 27 12.55 -24.85 3.88
C GLY A 27 11.79 -23.64 3.33
N LEU A 28 11.67 -23.54 2.01
CA LEU A 28 10.87 -22.49 1.37
C LEU A 28 9.40 -22.56 1.79
N ALA A 29 8.82 -23.77 1.87
CA ALA A 29 7.42 -23.96 2.25
C ALA A 29 7.07 -23.47 3.68
N GLN A 30 8.08 -23.29 4.55
CA GLN A 30 7.90 -22.76 5.90
C GLN A 30 7.90 -21.22 5.94
N MET A 31 8.32 -20.55 4.86
CA MET A 31 8.32 -19.10 4.81
C MET A 31 6.90 -18.57 4.62
N GLU A 32 6.57 -17.48 5.32
CA GLU A 32 5.22 -16.87 5.30
C GLU A 32 4.75 -16.52 3.88
N VAL A 33 5.66 -16.03 3.03
CA VAL A 33 5.33 -15.70 1.63
C VAL A 33 4.80 -16.90 0.84
N PHE A 34 5.30 -18.11 1.13
CA PHE A 34 4.87 -19.37 0.51
C PHE A 34 3.82 -20.13 1.32
N ALA A 35 3.21 -19.50 2.34
CA ALA A 35 2.19 -20.14 3.16
C ALA A 35 1.03 -20.67 2.29
N GLY A 36 0.81 -21.99 2.35
CA GLY A 36 -0.19 -22.71 1.56
C GLY A 36 0.36 -23.37 0.28
N CYS A 37 1.60 -23.08 -0.11
CA CYS A 37 2.26 -23.76 -1.24
C CYS A 37 2.75 -25.14 -0.80
N ARG A 38 2.50 -26.16 -1.63
CA ARG A 38 3.06 -27.49 -1.42
C ARG A 38 4.54 -27.52 -1.81
N PRO A 39 5.42 -28.20 -1.06
CA PRO A 39 6.85 -28.27 -1.36
C PRO A 39 7.17 -28.70 -2.81
N GLU A 40 6.36 -29.57 -3.40
CA GLU A 40 6.58 -30.06 -4.78
C GLU A 40 6.50 -28.93 -5.81
N LEU A 41 5.67 -27.93 -5.57
CA LEU A 41 5.55 -26.75 -6.43
C LEU A 41 6.74 -25.79 -6.27
N LEU A 42 7.42 -25.82 -5.13
CA LEU A 42 8.55 -24.93 -4.83
C LEU A 42 9.89 -25.50 -5.32
N ARG A 43 9.95 -26.78 -5.73
CA ARG A 43 11.19 -27.41 -6.19
C ARG A 43 11.86 -26.69 -7.38
N PRO A 44 11.13 -26.29 -8.45
CA PRO A 44 11.73 -25.56 -9.57
C PRO A 44 12.31 -24.20 -9.16
N LEU A 45 11.69 -23.54 -8.17
CA LEU A 45 12.19 -22.30 -7.60
C LEU A 45 13.44 -22.55 -6.75
N ALA A 46 13.42 -23.56 -5.88
CA ALA A 46 14.56 -23.93 -5.02
C ALA A 46 15.84 -24.18 -5.83
N GLU A 47 15.73 -24.82 -6.99
CA GLU A 47 16.86 -25.08 -7.91
C GLU A 47 17.48 -23.80 -8.49
N ARG A 48 16.76 -22.68 -8.48
CA ARG A 48 17.19 -21.38 -9.04
C ARG A 48 17.65 -20.39 -7.96
N LEU A 49 17.43 -20.72 -6.69
CA LEU A 49 17.80 -19.87 -5.57
C LEU A 49 19.21 -20.16 -5.08
N ARG A 50 19.91 -19.11 -4.63
CA ARG A 50 21.23 -19.21 -4.01
C ARG A 50 21.17 -18.76 -2.56
N PRO A 51 21.71 -19.53 -1.59
CA PRO A 51 21.72 -19.10 -0.20
C PRO A 51 22.58 -17.84 -0.02
N LEU A 52 22.14 -16.96 0.88
CA LEU A 52 22.84 -15.76 1.31
C LEU A 52 23.02 -15.80 2.82
N GLN A 53 24.20 -15.40 3.27
CA GLN A 53 24.47 -15.04 4.66
C GLN A 53 25.17 -13.68 4.67
N ALA A 54 24.68 -12.75 5.47
CA ALA A 54 25.22 -11.39 5.54
C ALA A 54 25.36 -10.94 7.00
N PRO A 55 26.52 -10.40 7.41
CA PRO A 55 26.68 -9.78 8.73
C PRO A 55 25.91 -8.46 8.81
N PRO A 56 25.69 -7.90 10.01
CA PRO A 56 25.16 -6.54 10.19
C PRO A 56 25.98 -5.48 9.45
N GLY A 57 25.32 -4.41 8.98
CA GLY A 57 25.93 -3.29 8.26
C GLY A 57 26.25 -3.56 6.78
N ARG A 58 25.92 -4.76 6.27
CA ARG A 58 26.15 -5.13 4.88
C ARG A 58 25.08 -4.52 4.00
N VAL A 59 25.50 -3.71 3.02
CA VAL A 59 24.61 -3.23 1.96
C VAL A 59 24.35 -4.38 0.98
N LEU A 60 23.08 -4.79 0.87
CA LEU A 60 22.66 -5.86 -0.01
C LEU A 60 22.33 -5.32 -1.41
N MET A 61 21.66 -4.18 -1.50
CA MET A 61 21.34 -3.50 -2.76
C MET A 61 21.34 -1.99 -2.57
N ARG A 62 21.56 -1.23 -3.64
CA ARG A 62 21.64 0.25 -3.63
C ARG A 62 20.56 0.86 -4.50
N GLN A 63 19.91 1.91 -3.98
CA GLN A 63 18.97 2.70 -4.77
C GLN A 63 19.62 3.20 -6.06
N GLY A 64 18.89 3.15 -7.16
CA GLY A 64 19.35 3.57 -8.48
C GLY A 64 20.18 2.55 -9.26
N GLU A 65 20.61 1.43 -8.65
CA GLU A 65 21.27 0.36 -9.40
C GLU A 65 20.26 -0.46 -10.23
N GLN A 66 20.70 -1.07 -11.33
CA GLN A 66 19.84 -1.95 -12.13
C GLN A 66 19.45 -3.19 -11.32
N ALA A 67 18.16 -3.52 -11.29
CA ALA A 67 17.69 -4.73 -10.62
C ALA A 67 17.91 -5.96 -11.49
N VAL A 68 18.70 -6.91 -10.99
CA VAL A 68 18.99 -8.18 -11.66
C VAL A 68 18.59 -9.40 -10.82
N SER A 69 18.17 -9.17 -9.58
CA SER A 69 17.84 -10.23 -8.62
C SER A 69 16.93 -9.73 -7.51
N PHE A 70 16.36 -10.64 -6.72
CA PHE A 70 15.61 -10.35 -5.51
C PHE A 70 16.18 -11.15 -4.34
N LEU A 71 15.77 -10.79 -3.12
CA LEU A 71 16.13 -11.46 -1.89
C LEU A 71 14.88 -11.96 -1.17
N LEU A 72 14.89 -13.22 -0.76
CA LEU A 72 13.96 -13.79 0.22
C LEU A 72 14.66 -13.81 1.58
N ILE A 73 14.13 -13.10 2.57
CA ILE A 73 14.72 -13.10 3.92
C ILE A 73 14.19 -14.29 4.70
N ASP A 74 15.09 -15.15 5.15
CA ASP A 74 14.78 -16.32 5.98
C ASP A 74 14.88 -15.98 7.46
N THR A 75 16.00 -15.40 7.90
CA THR A 75 16.18 -14.90 9.26
C THR A 75 16.88 -13.55 9.27
N GLY A 76 16.73 -12.80 10.36
CA GLY A 76 17.35 -11.49 10.56
C GLY A 76 16.49 -10.32 10.07
N ARG A 77 17.11 -9.14 10.05
CA ARG A 77 16.46 -7.86 9.76
C ARG A 77 17.38 -6.96 8.93
N ALA A 78 16.76 -6.17 8.05
CA ALA A 78 17.42 -5.13 7.29
C ALA A 78 16.61 -3.83 7.32
N GLU A 79 17.32 -2.71 7.21
CA GLU A 79 16.78 -1.39 6.98
C GLU A 79 16.66 -1.14 5.48
N VAL A 80 15.54 -0.58 5.07
CA VAL A 80 15.28 -0.10 3.71
C VAL A 80 15.26 1.42 3.75
N ARG A 81 16.16 2.05 2.99
CA ARG A 81 16.33 3.50 2.93
C ARG A 81 16.04 4.01 1.53
N HIS A 82 14.98 4.79 1.38
CA HIS A 82 14.66 5.52 0.16
C HIS A 82 15.07 6.99 0.31
N VAL A 83 15.66 7.56 -0.74
CA VAL A 83 15.92 9.00 -0.85
C VAL A 83 15.07 9.55 -1.99
N GLY A 84 14.16 10.47 -1.68
CA GLY A 84 13.30 11.16 -2.64
C GLY A 84 14.07 12.14 -3.53
N GLU A 85 13.41 12.68 -4.56
CA GLU A 85 14.01 13.66 -5.48
C GLU A 85 14.31 15.00 -4.81
N ASP A 86 13.54 15.35 -3.77
CA ASP A 86 13.71 16.50 -2.87
C ASP A 86 14.81 16.29 -1.81
N GLY A 87 15.38 15.08 -1.74
CA GLY A 87 16.37 14.69 -0.74
C GLY A 87 15.78 14.18 0.56
N GLU A 88 14.45 14.06 0.69
CA GLU A 88 13.83 13.46 1.86
C GLU A 88 14.23 11.98 2.00
N VAL A 89 14.43 11.53 3.23
CA VAL A 89 14.89 10.17 3.53
C VAL A 89 13.79 9.42 4.26
N VAL A 90 13.26 8.39 3.61
CA VAL A 90 12.28 7.47 4.22
C VAL A 90 13.00 6.19 4.64
N LEU A 91 12.79 5.80 5.90
CA LEU A 91 13.32 4.56 6.48
C LEU A 91 12.18 3.58 6.75
N ASP A 92 12.35 2.34 6.32
CA ASP A 92 11.48 1.20 6.62
C ASP A 92 12.34 0.02 7.08
N SER A 93 11.72 -0.99 7.68
CA SER A 93 12.41 -2.19 8.16
C SER A 93 11.76 -3.45 7.66
N VAL A 94 12.57 -4.39 7.19
CA VAL A 94 12.13 -5.69 6.67
C VAL A 94 12.77 -6.82 7.47
N SER A 95 12.03 -7.89 7.69
CA SER A 95 12.45 -9.04 8.50
C SER A 95 12.19 -10.37 7.76
N ALA A 96 12.48 -11.48 8.44
CA ALA A 96 12.12 -12.83 8.01
C ALA A 96 10.72 -12.94 7.37
N GLY A 97 10.62 -13.74 6.32
CA GLY A 97 9.38 -13.99 5.56
C GLY A 97 9.13 -13.00 4.42
N VAL A 98 9.91 -11.93 4.33
CA VAL A 98 9.70 -10.83 3.38
C VAL A 98 10.59 -10.94 2.15
N ILE A 99 10.03 -10.61 0.98
CA ILE A 99 10.76 -10.48 -0.29
C ILE A 99 11.26 -9.05 -0.45
N VAL A 100 12.47 -8.84 -0.94
CA VAL A 100 13.04 -7.49 -1.17
C VAL A 100 13.65 -7.40 -2.56
N GLY A 101 13.48 -6.25 -3.20
CA GLY A 101 13.99 -5.97 -4.54
C GLY A 101 13.04 -6.41 -5.67
N GLU A 102 11.87 -6.94 -5.34
CA GLU A 102 10.82 -7.36 -6.26
C GLU A 102 10.25 -6.20 -7.08
N ILE A 103 10.10 -5.01 -6.50
CA ILE A 103 9.51 -3.83 -7.17
C ILE A 103 10.25 -3.51 -8.46
N ALA A 104 11.58 -3.49 -8.37
CA ALA A 104 12.43 -3.07 -9.47
C ALA A 104 12.46 -4.12 -10.59
N LEU A 105 12.35 -5.41 -10.24
CA LEU A 105 12.17 -6.50 -11.22
C LEU A 105 10.79 -6.45 -11.88
N LEU A 106 9.73 -6.27 -11.10
CA LEU A 106 8.35 -6.17 -11.61
C LEU A 106 8.14 -5.01 -12.59
N ARG A 107 8.88 -3.92 -12.39
CA ARG A 107 8.73 -2.69 -13.18
C ARG A 107 9.76 -2.54 -14.30
N ASP A 108 10.73 -3.44 -14.38
CA ASP A 108 11.95 -3.28 -15.19
C ASP A 108 12.58 -1.87 -15.02
N LYS A 109 12.79 -1.49 -13.75
CA LYS A 109 13.32 -0.17 -13.37
C LYS A 109 14.50 -0.30 -12.40
N PRO A 110 15.30 0.76 -12.22
CA PRO A 110 16.30 0.80 -11.17
C PRO A 110 15.71 0.57 -9.77
N ARG A 111 16.54 0.11 -8.83
CA ARG A 111 16.16 -0.08 -7.43
C ARG A 111 15.58 1.20 -6.84
N THR A 112 14.44 1.06 -6.16
CA THR A 112 13.77 2.18 -5.50
C THR A 112 14.42 2.55 -4.17
N ALA A 113 15.11 1.63 -3.50
CA ALA A 113 15.69 1.88 -2.18
C ALA A 113 17.01 1.13 -1.98
N THR A 114 17.80 1.60 -1.02
CA THR A 114 19.00 0.92 -0.52
C THR A 114 18.60 0.00 0.62
N VAL A 115 19.17 -1.21 0.69
CA VAL A 115 18.87 -2.18 1.75
C VAL A 115 20.14 -2.56 2.47
N THR A 116 20.16 -2.37 3.79
CA THR A 116 21.33 -2.63 4.64
C THR A 116 20.94 -3.52 5.81
N THR A 117 21.66 -4.60 6.04
CA THR A 117 21.40 -5.48 7.18
C THR A 117 21.59 -4.74 8.50
N THR A 118 20.66 -4.90 9.45
CA THR A 118 20.79 -4.36 10.81
C THR A 118 21.19 -5.46 11.81
N GLU A 119 20.88 -6.71 11.47
CA GLU A 119 21.20 -7.93 12.21
C GLU A 119 21.88 -8.94 11.26
N PRO A 120 22.49 -10.03 11.77
CA PRO A 120 22.89 -11.13 10.90
C PRO A 120 21.67 -11.63 10.12
N LEU A 121 21.78 -11.71 8.80
CA LEU A 121 20.69 -12.04 7.90
C LEU A 121 21.03 -13.29 7.09
N THR A 122 20.09 -14.23 7.07
CA THR A 122 20.11 -15.37 6.14
C THR A 122 18.96 -15.27 5.16
N GLY A 123 19.14 -15.82 3.96
CA GLY A 123 18.10 -15.77 2.95
C GLY A 123 18.49 -16.45 1.65
N TYR A 124 17.74 -16.13 0.61
CA TYR A 124 17.93 -16.69 -0.72
C TYR A 124 17.89 -15.59 -1.78
N ILE A 125 18.87 -15.58 -2.68
CA ILE A 125 18.92 -14.69 -3.84
C ILE A 125 18.38 -15.45 -5.05
N GLY A 126 17.43 -14.84 -5.76
CA GLY A 126 16.94 -15.33 -7.05
C GLY A 126 17.18 -14.31 -8.15
N ASP A 127 17.45 -14.76 -9.37
CA ASP A 127 17.54 -13.92 -10.56
C ASP A 127 16.16 -13.69 -11.20
N HIS A 128 16.11 -13.09 -12.39
CA HIS A 128 14.86 -12.85 -13.12
C HIS A 128 14.08 -14.15 -13.42
N ALA A 129 14.77 -15.23 -13.80
CA ALA A 129 14.12 -16.50 -14.10
C ALA A 129 13.54 -17.17 -12.83
N ALA A 130 14.24 -17.04 -11.70
CA ALA A 130 13.69 -17.44 -10.40
C ALA A 130 12.45 -16.61 -10.04
N PHE A 131 12.45 -15.32 -10.37
CA PHE A 131 11.33 -14.42 -10.11
C PHE A 131 10.10 -14.79 -10.93
N GLU A 132 10.26 -15.06 -12.23
CA GLU A 132 9.18 -15.55 -13.11
C GLU A 132 8.60 -16.86 -12.59
N THR A 133 9.48 -17.82 -12.24
CA THR A 133 9.06 -19.12 -11.66
C THR A 133 8.25 -18.91 -10.38
N MET A 134 8.66 -17.95 -9.54
CA MET A 134 7.95 -17.62 -8.30
C MET A 134 6.60 -16.94 -8.58
N ALA A 135 6.52 -16.06 -9.58
CA ALA A 135 5.29 -15.35 -9.92
C ALA A 135 4.20 -16.28 -10.51
N GLU A 136 4.60 -17.38 -11.16
CA GLU A 136 3.68 -18.40 -11.67
C GLU A 136 3.06 -19.28 -10.57
N LEU A 137 3.57 -19.21 -9.33
CA LEU A 137 3.02 -19.98 -8.22
C LEU A 137 1.63 -19.43 -7.82
N PRO A 138 0.65 -20.32 -7.51
CA PRO A 138 -0.70 -19.91 -7.14
C PRO A 138 -0.72 -18.90 -5.99
N GLY A 139 -1.33 -17.74 -6.21
CA GLY A 139 -1.50 -16.68 -5.21
C GLY A 139 -0.24 -15.89 -4.86
N ILE A 140 0.93 -16.20 -5.44
CA ILE A 140 2.19 -15.49 -5.13
C ILE A 140 2.28 -14.15 -5.88
N SER A 141 1.90 -14.12 -7.17
CA SER A 141 1.91 -12.87 -7.96
C SER A 141 1.08 -11.77 -7.29
N GLU A 142 -0.15 -12.08 -6.86
CA GLU A 142 -1.03 -11.13 -6.14
C GLU A 142 -0.38 -10.61 -4.85
N ARG A 143 0.26 -11.50 -4.07
CA ARG A 143 0.97 -11.12 -2.83
C ARG A 143 2.17 -10.21 -3.12
N LEU A 144 2.99 -10.54 -4.13
CA LEU A 144 4.14 -9.73 -4.56
C LEU A 144 3.70 -8.32 -4.95
N VAL A 145 2.68 -8.27 -5.81
CA VAL A 145 2.09 -7.02 -6.30
C VAL A 145 1.56 -6.18 -5.14
N ARG A 146 0.81 -6.78 -4.21
CA ARG A 146 0.33 -6.10 -3.00
C ARG A 146 1.47 -5.53 -2.15
N THR A 147 2.48 -6.34 -1.82
CA THR A 147 3.63 -5.90 -1.02
C THR A 147 4.39 -4.76 -1.68
N ALA A 148 4.61 -4.85 -2.98
CA ALA A 148 5.29 -3.82 -3.75
C ALA A 148 4.52 -2.49 -3.75
N ARG A 149 3.17 -2.51 -3.85
CA ARG A 149 2.36 -1.29 -3.73
C ARG A 149 2.39 -0.69 -2.33
N GLN A 150 2.29 -1.51 -1.29
CA GLN A 150 2.38 -1.04 0.11
C GLN A 150 3.71 -0.32 0.39
N ARG A 151 4.81 -0.86 -0.14
CA ARG A 151 6.13 -0.23 -0.03
C ARG A 151 6.25 1.05 -0.83
N LEU A 152 5.69 1.07 -2.04
CA LEU A 152 5.69 2.29 -2.85
C LEU A 152 4.86 3.39 -2.19
N ALA A 153 3.71 3.05 -1.59
CA ALA A 153 2.91 3.97 -0.80
C ALA A 153 3.69 4.56 0.38
N ALA A 154 4.57 3.78 1.03
CA ALA A 154 5.42 4.25 2.12
C ALA A 154 6.48 5.26 1.67
N PHE A 155 6.89 5.26 0.39
CA PHE A 155 7.89 6.18 -0.16
C PHE A 155 7.29 7.43 -0.79
N VAL A 156 5.98 7.60 -0.73
CA VAL A 156 5.33 8.81 -1.24
C VAL A 156 5.39 9.91 -0.18
N THR A 157 5.90 11.08 -0.57
CA THR A 157 5.84 12.30 0.23
C THR A 157 4.39 12.75 0.44
N PRO A 158 3.90 12.89 1.69
CA PRO A 158 2.54 13.37 1.96
C PRO A 158 2.31 14.78 1.40
N ILE A 159 1.16 15.00 0.77
CA ILE A 159 0.81 16.30 0.18
C ILE A 159 0.20 17.20 1.28
N PRO A 160 0.75 18.39 1.57
CA PRO A 160 0.15 19.33 2.51
C PRO A 160 -1.19 19.86 1.96
N VAL A 161 -2.20 19.94 2.81
CA VAL A 161 -3.53 20.43 2.47
C VAL A 161 -4.00 21.44 3.50
N MET A 162 -4.52 22.57 3.02
CA MET A 162 -5.08 23.62 3.87
C MET A 162 -6.60 23.63 3.73
N LEU A 163 -7.31 23.36 4.83
CA LEU A 163 -8.77 23.44 4.85
C LEU A 163 -9.23 24.91 4.88
N LYS A 164 -10.53 25.13 4.60
CA LYS A 164 -11.12 26.49 4.57
C LYS A 164 -11.06 27.21 5.92
N ASP A 165 -11.02 26.46 7.02
CA ASP A 165 -10.91 27.01 8.38
C ASP A 165 -9.45 27.28 8.80
N GLY A 166 -8.49 27.05 7.91
CA GLY A 166 -7.06 27.22 8.17
C GLY A 166 -6.40 26.02 8.86
N THR A 167 -7.11 24.90 9.06
CA THR A 167 -6.50 23.66 9.54
C THR A 167 -5.57 23.10 8.46
N GLU A 168 -4.32 22.86 8.83
CA GLU A 168 -3.31 22.22 7.98
C GLU A 168 -3.27 20.72 8.27
N LEU A 169 -3.35 19.89 7.22
CA LEU A 169 -3.28 18.43 7.28
C LEU A 169 -2.40 17.92 6.14
N TRP A 170 -2.12 16.62 6.10
CA TRP A 170 -1.40 15.99 5.00
C TRP A 170 -2.18 14.82 4.44
N LEU A 171 -2.30 14.76 3.12
CA LEU A 171 -2.93 13.68 2.38
C LEU A 171 -1.87 12.68 1.91
N ARG A 172 -2.10 11.40 2.18
CA ARG A 172 -1.28 10.30 1.63
C ARG A 172 -2.10 9.01 1.55
N PRO A 173 -1.64 7.99 0.80
CA PRO A 173 -2.29 6.70 0.83
C PRO A 173 -2.23 6.12 2.25
N VAL A 174 -3.19 5.27 2.60
CA VAL A 174 -3.10 4.48 3.84
C VAL A 174 -1.80 3.69 3.85
N LEU A 175 -1.24 3.38 5.01
CA LEU A 175 -0.10 2.49 5.18
C LEU A 175 -0.47 1.33 6.11
N PRO A 176 0.18 0.16 6.00
CA PRO A 176 -0.10 -0.98 6.89
C PRO A 176 -0.02 -0.65 8.40
N GLY A 177 0.84 0.31 8.79
CA GLY A 177 0.99 0.76 10.18
C GLY A 177 -0.13 1.68 10.69
N ASP A 178 -1.00 2.20 9.82
CA ASP A 178 -2.03 3.16 10.21
C ASP A 178 -3.10 2.55 11.11
N SER A 179 -3.37 1.25 11.02
CA SER A 179 -4.29 0.59 11.95
C SER A 179 -3.89 0.80 13.41
N ALA A 180 -2.60 0.67 13.72
CA ALA A 180 -2.09 0.89 15.08
C ALA A 180 -2.14 2.37 15.47
N ARG A 181 -1.86 3.28 14.50
CA ARG A 181 -1.94 4.73 14.71
C ARG A 181 -3.37 5.20 14.95
N THR A 182 -4.37 4.57 14.34
CA THR A 182 -5.79 4.87 14.55
C THR A 182 -6.28 4.30 15.89
N SER A 183 -5.97 3.03 16.20
CA SER A 183 -6.47 2.39 17.43
C SER A 183 -5.80 2.90 18.71
N ASN A 184 -4.53 3.28 18.66
CA ASN A 184 -3.76 3.74 19.83
C ASN A 184 -3.43 5.23 19.77
N GLY A 185 -4.00 5.95 18.79
CA GLY A 185 -3.73 7.37 18.57
C GLY A 185 -4.52 8.29 19.49
N PRO A 186 -4.18 9.58 19.50
CA PRO A 186 -4.89 10.60 20.26
C PRO A 186 -6.22 11.04 19.62
N VAL A 187 -6.51 10.59 18.39
CA VAL A 187 -7.74 10.94 17.67
C VAL A 187 -8.87 10.03 18.13
N GLU A 188 -9.94 10.63 18.64
CA GLU A 188 -11.12 9.89 19.08
C GLU A 188 -12.04 9.56 17.89
N PHE A 189 -12.47 8.31 17.85
CA PHE A 189 -13.55 7.82 16.99
C PHE A 189 -14.63 7.24 17.91
N SER A 190 -15.61 8.07 18.28
CA SER A 190 -16.65 7.72 19.24
C SER A 190 -17.49 6.53 18.78
N SER A 191 -18.25 5.94 19.71
CA SER A 191 -19.21 4.87 19.36
C SER A 191 -20.24 5.32 18.31
N GLU A 192 -20.60 6.61 18.29
CA GLU A 192 -21.47 7.17 17.25
C GLU A 192 -20.77 7.23 15.88
N THR A 193 -19.53 7.70 15.83
CA THR A 193 -18.71 7.72 14.61
C THR A 193 -18.53 6.31 14.05
N LEU A 194 -18.18 5.33 14.91
CA LEU A 194 -18.03 3.93 14.52
C LEU A 194 -19.35 3.31 14.09
N TYR A 195 -20.45 3.60 14.78
CA TYR A 195 -21.78 3.13 14.40
C TYR A 195 -22.20 3.66 13.03
N ARG A 196 -21.98 4.94 12.73
CA ARG A 196 -22.27 5.50 11.41
C ARG A 196 -21.41 4.87 10.30
N ARG A 197 -20.17 4.51 10.60
CA ARG A 197 -19.23 3.90 9.64
C ARG A 197 -19.48 2.42 9.40
N PHE A 198 -19.77 1.65 10.46
CA PHE A 198 -19.81 0.19 10.43
C PHE A 198 -21.22 -0.38 10.64
N MET A 199 -22.21 0.48 10.90
CA MET A 199 -23.59 0.11 11.21
C MET A 199 -23.69 -0.91 12.35
N SER A 200 -22.74 -0.83 13.29
CA SER A 200 -22.59 -1.76 14.40
C SER A 200 -22.14 -1.02 15.64
N MET A 201 -22.74 -1.36 16.79
CA MET A 201 -22.32 -0.86 18.10
C MET A 201 -21.12 -1.63 18.66
N ARG A 202 -20.68 -2.69 17.99
CA ARG A 202 -19.49 -3.45 18.39
C ARG A 202 -18.25 -2.72 17.90
N ALA A 203 -17.23 -2.66 18.75
CA ALA A 203 -15.90 -2.21 18.33
C ALA A 203 -15.40 -3.07 17.16
N PRO A 204 -14.69 -2.47 16.18
CA PRO A 204 -14.09 -3.21 15.08
C PRO A 204 -13.19 -4.34 15.58
N SER A 205 -13.33 -5.52 15.00
CA SER A 205 -12.42 -6.63 15.30
C SER A 205 -11.04 -6.38 14.69
N MET A 206 -10.00 -7.03 15.22
CA MET A 206 -8.66 -7.00 14.62
C MET A 206 -8.67 -7.46 13.15
N ALA A 207 -9.51 -8.44 12.81
CA ALA A 207 -9.65 -8.91 11.42
C ALA A 207 -10.21 -7.83 10.50
N LEU A 208 -11.22 -7.09 10.96
CA LEU A 208 -11.77 -5.95 10.23
C LEU A 208 -10.74 -4.83 10.09
N MET A 209 -10.00 -4.51 11.15
CA MET A 209 -8.93 -3.50 11.10
C MET A 209 -7.83 -3.89 10.09
N ASN A 210 -7.39 -5.15 10.08
CA ASN A 210 -6.42 -5.62 9.08
C ASN A 210 -6.97 -5.45 7.66
N TYR A 211 -8.22 -5.85 7.40
CA TYR A 211 -8.86 -5.66 6.10
C TYR A 211 -8.92 -4.18 5.68
N LEU A 212 -9.19 -3.28 6.63
CA LEU A 212 -9.34 -1.86 6.35
C LEU A 212 -8.01 -1.14 6.06
N PHE A 213 -6.89 -1.61 6.59
CA PHE A 213 -5.60 -0.90 6.51
C PHE A 213 -4.53 -1.65 5.71
N GLN A 214 -4.65 -2.96 5.52
CA GLN A 214 -3.76 -3.76 4.67
C GLN A 214 -4.34 -3.91 3.26
N VAL A 215 -4.37 -2.80 2.53
CA VAL A 215 -5.03 -2.74 1.21
C VAL A 215 -4.08 -3.12 0.08
N ASP A 216 -4.65 -3.58 -1.05
CA ASP A 216 -3.92 -4.00 -2.25
C ASP A 216 -3.70 -2.87 -3.27
N TYR A 217 -4.37 -1.73 -3.09
CA TYR A 217 -4.39 -0.57 -3.99
C TYR A 217 -4.74 -0.90 -5.45
N VAL A 218 -5.56 -1.92 -5.70
CA VAL A 218 -6.20 -2.18 -7.01
C VAL A 218 -7.69 -2.20 -6.83
N ASP A 219 -8.16 -3.17 -6.05
CA ASP A 219 -9.56 -3.37 -5.75
C ASP A 219 -9.92 -2.59 -4.50
N HIS A 220 -8.98 -2.40 -3.58
CA HIS A 220 -9.16 -1.60 -2.39
C HIS A 220 -8.16 -0.45 -2.33
N PHE A 221 -8.65 0.79 -2.46
CA PHE A 221 -7.84 2.00 -2.37
C PHE A 221 -8.30 2.88 -1.22
N VAL A 222 -7.36 3.48 -0.49
CA VAL A 222 -7.66 4.32 0.67
C VAL A 222 -6.74 5.54 0.69
N TRP A 223 -7.34 6.73 0.83
CA TRP A 223 -6.68 7.96 1.23
C TRP A 223 -6.82 8.15 2.74
N VAL A 224 -5.78 8.67 3.39
CA VAL A 224 -5.84 9.15 4.76
C VAL A 224 -5.43 10.62 4.83
N LEU A 225 -6.05 11.36 5.74
CA LEU A 225 -5.52 12.63 6.22
C LEU A 225 -4.85 12.41 7.57
N VAL A 226 -3.70 13.05 7.77
CA VAL A 226 -2.94 13.02 9.03
C VAL A 226 -2.69 14.44 9.54
N ASP A 227 -2.61 14.59 10.87
CA ASP A 227 -2.29 15.85 11.55
C ASP A 227 -0.79 15.91 11.87
N GLY A 228 -0.03 16.60 11.02
CA GLY A 228 1.42 16.45 10.88
C GLY A 228 1.77 15.30 9.93
N ALA A 229 2.79 15.47 9.09
CA ALA A 229 3.18 14.47 8.07
C ALA A 229 3.39 13.05 8.64
N ASP A 230 3.95 12.96 9.86
CA ASP A 230 4.15 11.72 10.62
C ASP A 230 3.15 11.51 11.76
N GLY A 231 2.12 12.32 11.84
CA GLY A 231 1.15 12.32 12.93
C GLY A 231 0.07 11.24 12.82
N PRO A 232 -0.98 11.35 13.66
CA PRO A 232 -2.06 10.39 13.67
C PRO A 232 -2.99 10.58 12.47
N VAL A 233 -3.64 9.49 12.06
CA VAL A 233 -4.70 9.52 11.05
C VAL A 233 -5.94 10.17 11.65
N VAL A 234 -6.40 11.26 11.03
CA VAL A 234 -7.60 12.00 11.46
C VAL A 234 -8.85 11.63 10.67
N ALA A 235 -8.67 11.15 9.43
CA ALA A 235 -9.77 10.74 8.56
C ALA A 235 -9.28 9.78 7.49
N ASP A 236 -10.20 8.95 6.99
CA ASP A 236 -9.97 8.09 5.84
C ASP A 236 -11.15 8.15 4.86
N VAL A 237 -10.84 7.90 3.60
CA VAL A 237 -11.82 7.60 2.56
C VAL A 237 -11.31 6.47 1.71
N ARG A 238 -12.21 5.60 1.28
CA ARG A 238 -11.87 4.44 0.48
C ARG A 238 -12.87 4.16 -0.61
N PHE A 239 -12.41 3.44 -1.63
CA PHE A 239 -13.27 2.68 -2.52
C PHE A 239 -12.84 1.21 -2.54
N VAL A 240 -13.83 0.31 -2.64
CA VAL A 240 -13.63 -1.13 -2.81
C VAL A 240 -14.38 -1.56 -4.06
N ARG A 241 -13.68 -2.10 -5.06
CA ARG A 241 -14.30 -2.55 -6.31
C ARG A 241 -15.24 -3.71 -6.08
N ASP A 242 -16.32 -3.72 -6.85
CA ASP A 242 -17.20 -4.86 -6.94
C ASP A 242 -16.49 -6.03 -7.65
N GLU A 243 -16.64 -7.24 -7.11
CA GLU A 243 -16.00 -8.44 -7.65
C GLU A 243 -16.55 -8.83 -9.04
N ALA A 244 -17.81 -8.51 -9.33
CA ALA A 244 -18.46 -8.83 -10.59
C ALA A 244 -18.27 -7.74 -11.66
N ASP A 245 -18.21 -6.47 -11.26
CA ASP A 245 -17.92 -5.33 -12.15
C ASP A 245 -16.83 -4.42 -11.54
N PRO A 246 -15.56 -4.58 -11.95
CA PRO A 246 -14.48 -3.75 -11.41
C PRO A 246 -14.58 -2.27 -11.81
N SER A 247 -15.53 -1.89 -12.69
CA SER A 247 -15.82 -0.48 -12.96
C SER A 247 -16.74 0.17 -11.93
N VAL A 248 -17.29 -0.60 -10.99
CA VAL A 248 -18.10 -0.13 -9.86
C VAL A 248 -17.28 -0.28 -8.58
N ALA A 249 -17.38 0.68 -7.66
CA ALA A 249 -16.76 0.55 -6.34
C ALA A 249 -17.63 1.12 -5.21
N GLU A 250 -17.71 0.41 -4.09
CA GLU A 250 -18.34 0.88 -2.86
C GLU A 250 -17.42 1.88 -2.15
N ILE A 251 -17.95 3.03 -1.75
CA ILE A 251 -17.21 4.07 -1.04
C ILE A 251 -17.57 4.14 0.44
N ALA A 252 -16.58 4.49 1.27
CA ALA A 252 -16.82 4.71 2.69
C ALA A 252 -15.82 5.71 3.31
N PHE A 253 -16.23 6.35 4.41
CA PHE A 253 -15.53 7.47 5.03
C PHE A 253 -15.56 7.36 6.55
N ILE A 254 -14.46 7.69 7.21
CA ILE A 254 -14.45 8.00 8.65
C ILE A 254 -13.71 9.31 8.89
N VAL A 255 -14.20 10.11 9.85
CA VAL A 255 -13.56 11.36 10.28
C VAL A 255 -13.62 11.40 11.79
N GLY A 256 -12.46 11.62 12.43
CA GLY A 256 -12.34 11.72 13.88
C GLY A 256 -13.21 12.85 14.42
N ASP A 257 -13.79 12.63 15.59
CA ASP A 257 -14.88 13.45 16.13
C ASP A 257 -14.53 14.95 16.18
N ALA A 258 -13.32 15.29 16.64
CA ALA A 258 -12.85 16.68 16.72
C ALA A 258 -12.66 17.38 15.36
N TYR A 259 -12.57 16.61 14.27
CA TYR A 259 -12.28 17.09 12.91
C TYR A 259 -13.54 17.14 12.02
N GLN A 260 -14.68 16.65 12.51
CA GLN A 260 -15.94 16.72 11.79
C GLN A 260 -16.42 18.17 11.61
N GLY A 261 -17.22 18.42 10.57
CA GLY A 261 -17.76 19.76 10.28
C GLY A 261 -16.77 20.76 9.66
N ARG A 262 -15.50 20.38 9.47
CA ARG A 262 -14.44 21.25 8.91
C ARG A 262 -14.25 21.15 7.39
N GLY A 263 -15.12 20.40 6.71
CA GLY A 263 -15.05 20.20 5.26
C GLY A 263 -14.18 19.03 4.80
N ILE A 264 -13.56 18.27 5.71
CA ILE A 264 -12.73 17.10 5.40
C ILE A 264 -13.42 16.09 4.48
N GLY A 265 -14.66 15.71 4.77
CA GLY A 265 -15.39 14.74 3.95
C GLY A 265 -15.58 15.19 2.50
N ASN A 266 -15.77 16.50 2.26
CA ASN A 266 -15.85 17.04 0.90
C ASN A 266 -14.50 16.98 0.18
N PHE A 267 -13.43 17.37 0.87
CA PHE A 267 -12.07 17.30 0.33
C PHE A 267 -11.69 15.85 -0.03
N LEU A 268 -11.93 14.92 0.90
CA LEU A 268 -11.66 13.50 0.71
C LEU A 268 -12.47 12.90 -0.45
N MET A 269 -13.73 13.30 -0.62
CA MET A 269 -14.53 12.85 -1.78
C MET A 269 -13.94 13.34 -3.10
N ASP A 270 -13.52 14.61 -3.18
CA ASP A 270 -12.86 15.15 -4.37
C ASP A 270 -11.53 14.40 -4.67
N ALA A 271 -10.73 14.11 -3.64
CA ALA A 271 -9.49 13.32 -3.78
C ALA A 271 -9.75 11.85 -4.19
N LEU A 272 -10.83 11.24 -3.68
CA LEU A 272 -11.24 9.88 -4.04
C LEU A 272 -11.66 9.79 -5.51
N ILE A 273 -12.39 10.79 -6.01
CA ILE A 273 -12.78 10.89 -7.42
C ILE A 273 -11.54 10.90 -8.33
N ILE A 274 -10.50 11.67 -7.98
CA ILE A 274 -9.25 11.72 -8.74
C ILE A 274 -8.59 10.33 -8.79
N ALA A 275 -8.48 9.65 -7.64
CA ALA A 275 -7.90 8.31 -7.56
C ALA A 275 -8.74 7.26 -8.33
N ALA A 276 -10.06 7.31 -8.21
CA ALA A 276 -11.00 6.43 -8.91
C ALA A 276 -10.85 6.54 -10.43
N ARG A 277 -10.69 7.74 -10.98
CA ARG A 277 -10.39 7.94 -12.41
C ARG A 277 -9.06 7.32 -12.83
N VAL A 278 -8.01 7.49 -12.02
CA VAL A 278 -6.70 6.86 -12.28
C VAL A 278 -6.81 5.34 -12.30
N GLY A 279 -7.59 4.78 -11.37
CA GLY A 279 -7.91 3.37 -11.28
C GLY A 279 -8.92 2.87 -12.33
N GLY A 280 -9.63 3.75 -13.04
CA GLY A 280 -10.65 3.35 -14.01
C GLY A 280 -11.98 2.89 -13.41
N VAL A 281 -12.29 3.27 -12.16
CA VAL A 281 -13.64 3.16 -11.59
C VAL A 281 -14.55 4.18 -12.30
N LYS A 282 -15.73 3.74 -12.71
CA LYS A 282 -16.72 4.53 -13.46
C LYS A 282 -17.94 4.91 -12.63
N ARG A 283 -18.31 4.09 -11.65
CA ARG A 283 -19.48 4.31 -10.79
C ARG A 283 -19.12 4.05 -9.33
N PHE A 284 -19.73 4.82 -8.45
CA PHE A 284 -19.67 4.59 -7.01
C PHE A 284 -21.00 4.11 -6.49
N THR A 285 -20.94 3.18 -5.54
CA THR A 285 -22.06 2.79 -4.70
C THR A 285 -21.78 3.22 -3.26
N ALA A 286 -22.82 3.56 -2.51
CA ALA A 286 -22.68 3.85 -1.09
C ALA A 286 -23.90 3.34 -0.32
N ARG A 287 -23.65 2.76 0.86
CA ARG A 287 -24.66 2.33 1.82
C ARG A 287 -24.50 3.15 3.10
N VAL A 288 -25.55 3.85 3.49
CA VAL A 288 -25.47 4.88 4.55
C VAL A 288 -26.70 4.81 5.46
N LEU A 289 -26.55 5.12 6.75
CA LEU A 289 -27.70 5.34 7.62
C LEU A 289 -28.53 6.54 7.15
N GLY A 290 -29.86 6.41 7.15
CA GLY A 290 -30.77 7.44 6.64
C GLY A 290 -30.68 8.77 7.38
N ASP A 291 -30.25 8.76 8.64
CA ASP A 291 -30.06 9.92 9.51
C ASP A 291 -28.64 10.53 9.44
N ASN A 292 -27.72 9.91 8.69
CA ASN A 292 -26.37 10.44 8.46
C ASN A 292 -26.40 11.57 7.42
N LEU A 293 -27.04 12.69 7.79
CA LEU A 293 -27.20 13.87 6.96
C LEU A 293 -25.87 14.43 6.42
N PRO A 294 -24.74 14.45 7.17
CA PRO A 294 -23.47 14.91 6.63
C PRO A 294 -23.01 14.10 5.42
N MET A 295 -23.03 12.77 5.50
CA MET A 295 -22.63 11.92 4.38
C MET A 295 -23.58 12.06 3.20
N ARG A 296 -24.90 12.13 3.47
CA ARG A 296 -25.89 12.31 2.42
C ARG A 296 -25.69 13.63 1.67
N THR A 297 -25.44 14.72 2.39
CA THR A 297 -25.16 16.05 1.82
C THR A 297 -23.91 16.04 0.93
N ILE A 298 -22.86 15.31 1.33
CA ILE A 298 -21.64 15.17 0.51
C ILE A 298 -21.97 14.47 -0.81
N LEU A 299 -22.71 13.37 -0.78
CA LEU A 299 -23.02 12.59 -1.99
C LEU A 299 -24.08 13.26 -2.87
N ASP A 300 -25.02 14.02 -2.30
CA ASP A 300 -26.02 14.79 -3.04
C ASP A 300 -25.36 15.79 -4.01
N ARG A 301 -24.20 16.35 -3.65
CA ARG A 301 -23.41 17.24 -4.51
C ARG A 301 -22.98 16.57 -5.83
N PHE A 302 -22.84 15.24 -5.82
CA PHE A 302 -22.38 14.46 -6.97
C PHE A 302 -23.52 13.70 -7.67
N GLY A 303 -24.77 14.08 -7.38
CA GLY A 303 -25.94 13.52 -8.05
C GLY A 303 -26.44 12.21 -7.42
N ALA A 304 -26.20 11.99 -6.14
CA ALA A 304 -26.74 10.83 -5.44
C ALA A 304 -28.28 10.79 -5.51
N HIS A 305 -28.79 9.59 -5.79
CA HIS A 305 -30.21 9.27 -5.77
C HIS A 305 -30.42 8.17 -4.73
N TRP A 306 -31.20 8.49 -3.71
CA TRP A 306 -31.36 7.62 -2.54
C TRP A 306 -32.50 6.64 -2.71
N GLU A 307 -32.17 5.37 -2.60
CA GLU A 307 -33.11 4.27 -2.49
C GLU A 307 -33.14 3.76 -1.06
N ARG A 308 -34.30 3.28 -0.61
CA ARG A 308 -34.41 2.60 0.68
C ARG A 308 -34.10 1.13 0.49
N GLU A 309 -33.12 0.64 1.22
CA GLU A 309 -32.75 -0.78 1.21
C GLU A 309 -33.45 -1.52 2.37
N GLU A 310 -33.28 -1.01 3.59
CA GLU A 310 -33.80 -1.60 4.83
C GLU A 310 -34.23 -0.48 5.81
N PRO A 311 -34.95 -0.79 6.91
CA PRO A 311 -35.32 0.21 7.90
C PRO A 311 -34.10 0.96 8.45
N GLY A 312 -34.02 2.26 8.17
CA GLY A 312 -32.93 3.13 8.63
C GLY A 312 -31.68 3.14 7.74
N VAL A 313 -31.66 2.38 6.64
CA VAL A 313 -30.52 2.33 5.69
C VAL A 313 -30.98 2.77 4.30
N VAL A 314 -30.16 3.62 3.67
CA VAL A 314 -30.34 4.10 2.31
C VAL A 314 -29.11 3.79 1.47
N THR A 315 -29.32 3.52 0.19
CA THR A 315 -28.27 3.28 -0.78
C THR A 315 -28.34 4.29 -1.91
N THR A 316 -27.22 4.48 -2.60
CA THR A 316 -27.16 5.28 -3.82
C THR A 316 -26.11 4.68 -4.75
N GLU A 317 -26.32 4.88 -6.05
CA GLU A 317 -25.34 4.63 -7.09
C GLU A 317 -25.25 5.89 -7.97
N PHE A 318 -24.03 6.29 -8.32
CA PHE A 318 -23.81 7.48 -9.16
C PHE A 318 -22.50 7.36 -9.94
N ASP A 319 -22.43 8.03 -11.09
CA ASP A 319 -21.22 8.05 -11.92
C ASP A 319 -20.08 8.79 -11.22
N VAL A 320 -18.85 8.29 -11.39
CA VAL A 320 -17.63 9.02 -11.02
C VAL A 320 -17.59 10.30 -11.86
N PRO A 321 -17.65 11.50 -11.25
CA PRO A 321 -17.73 12.76 -11.99
C PRO A 321 -16.52 12.96 -12.92
N LYS A 322 -16.62 13.86 -13.91
CA LYS A 322 -15.51 14.27 -14.79
C LYS A 322 -14.71 15.46 -14.22
N ASP A 323 -13.56 15.78 -14.84
CA ASP A 323 -12.49 16.65 -14.30
C ASP A 323 -12.91 18.01 -13.74
N ASN A 324 -14.02 18.59 -14.20
CA ASN A 324 -14.49 19.90 -13.76
C ASN A 324 -15.41 19.88 -12.51
N ALA A 325 -15.64 18.73 -11.89
CA ALA A 325 -16.58 18.61 -10.77
C ALA A 325 -15.94 18.77 -9.36
N THR A 326 -14.61 18.67 -9.26
CA THR A 326 -13.89 18.76 -7.99
C THR A 326 -13.66 20.21 -7.58
N GLN A 327 -13.64 20.51 -6.28
CA GLN A 327 -13.33 21.85 -5.74
C GLN A 327 -11.85 22.04 -5.41
N ILE A 328 -11.05 20.98 -5.52
CA ILE A 328 -9.59 21.03 -5.39
C ILE A 328 -9.02 21.84 -6.55
N ASP A 329 -8.10 22.76 -6.26
CA ASP A 329 -7.45 23.56 -7.28
C ASP A 329 -6.63 22.69 -8.26
N PRO A 330 -6.38 23.14 -9.50
CA PRO A 330 -5.76 22.30 -10.52
C PRO A 330 -4.34 21.82 -10.19
N GLU A 331 -3.58 22.59 -9.41
CA GLU A 331 -2.20 22.25 -9.05
C GLU A 331 -2.20 21.11 -8.04
N LEU A 332 -2.96 21.27 -6.95
CA LEU A 332 -3.15 20.22 -5.95
C LEU A 332 -3.80 18.97 -6.55
N ALA A 333 -4.76 19.12 -7.47
CA ALA A 333 -5.37 17.99 -8.16
C ALA A 333 -4.35 17.20 -9.01
N ALA A 334 -3.38 17.87 -9.64
CA ALA A 334 -2.32 17.23 -10.39
C ALA A 334 -1.35 16.46 -9.48
N GLU A 335 -1.02 17.01 -8.31
CA GLU A 335 -0.22 16.32 -7.29
C GLU A 335 -0.91 15.04 -6.79
N ILE A 336 -2.19 15.14 -6.40
CA ILE A 336 -3.01 13.99 -5.97
C ILE A 336 -3.10 12.94 -7.07
N GLN A 337 -3.27 13.38 -8.33
CA GLN A 337 -3.31 12.45 -9.47
C GLN A 337 -1.97 11.76 -9.70
N SER A 338 -0.85 12.49 -9.58
CA SER A 338 0.50 11.94 -9.71
C SER A 338 0.74 10.87 -8.64
N MET A 339 0.43 11.21 -7.38
CA MET A 339 0.50 10.29 -6.25
C MET A 339 -0.38 9.05 -6.44
N ALA A 340 -1.63 9.23 -6.85
CA ALA A 340 -2.55 8.13 -7.15
C ALA A 340 -1.97 7.20 -8.24
N ARG A 341 -1.37 7.76 -9.30
CA ARG A 341 -0.72 6.94 -10.36
C ARG A 341 0.47 6.17 -9.83
N GLN A 342 1.30 6.78 -8.97
CA GLN A 342 2.46 6.10 -8.39
C GLN A 342 2.05 4.86 -7.58
N VAL A 343 0.88 4.87 -6.94
CA VAL A 343 0.41 3.78 -6.08
C VAL A 343 -0.50 2.79 -6.84
N LEU A 344 -1.48 3.27 -7.60
CA LEU A 344 -2.43 2.41 -8.34
C LEU A 344 -1.76 1.73 -9.54
N ARG A 345 -0.95 2.47 -10.31
CA ARG A 345 -0.24 1.97 -11.51
C ARG A 345 1.20 1.62 -11.24
N ALA A 346 1.51 1.33 -9.98
CA ALA A 346 2.88 1.06 -9.56
C ALA A 346 3.47 -0.19 -10.23
N ILE A 347 2.63 -1.14 -10.65
CA ILE A 347 3.01 -2.48 -11.13
C ILE A 347 2.16 -2.89 -12.35
N GLY A 348 1.97 -1.98 -13.31
CA GLY A 348 1.17 -2.24 -14.52
C GLY A 348 1.30 -1.13 -15.55
#